data_AF-A0A2S8PND4-F1
#
_entry.id   AF-A0A2S8PND4-F1
#
_cell.length_a   1.000
_cell.length_b   1.000
_cell.length_c   1.000
_cell.angle_alpha   90.00
_cell.angle_beta   90.00
_cell.angle_gamma   90.00
#
_symmetry.space_group_name_H-M   'P 1'
#
loop_
_entity.id
_entity.type
_entity.pdbx_description
1 polymer ?
#
loop_
_entity_poly.entity_id
_entity_poly.type
_entity_poly.pdbx_seq_one_letter_code
_entity_poly.pdbx_strand_id
1 'polypeptide(L)'
;MVSKKKKKLTPVQQEYQELAKKREPSKLGAGTAVPVTGFANAMASAAIEYRREGLVLGLGGSIFKVAGPVIVFGSLAAFCVGIAYIIFDPNIVGG
;
A
#
# COMPACT_ATOMS: atom_id res chain seq x y z
N MET A 1 -21.31 10.00 43.47
CA MET A 1 -21.34 11.46 43.23
C MET A 1 -20.09 11.76 42.38
N VAL A 2 -20.10 11.95 41.05
CA VAL A 2 -20.83 12.86 40.16
C VAL A 2 -21.89 12.11 39.36
N SER A 3 -23.11 12.23 39.87
CA SER A 3 -24.34 11.81 39.23
C SER A 3 -24.69 12.75 38.07
N LYS A 4 -25.47 12.27 37.11
CA LYS A 4 -26.39 13.08 36.28
C LYS A 4 -25.79 14.05 35.25
N LYS A 5 -25.15 13.55 34.18
CA LYS A 5 -25.17 14.27 32.89
C LYS A 5 -25.51 13.34 31.73
N LYS A 6 -26.82 13.32 31.43
CA LYS A 6 -27.41 13.09 30.11
C LYS A 6 -27.21 11.66 29.56
N LYS A 7 -28.19 10.78 29.77
CA LYS A 7 -29.42 10.66 28.94
C LYS A 7 -29.03 10.12 27.57
N LYS A 8 -29.45 8.86 27.30
CA LYS A 8 -29.55 8.23 25.97
C LYS A 8 -29.02 9.16 24.88
N LEU A 9 -27.72 9.08 24.56
CA LEU A 9 -27.24 9.67 23.32
C LEU A 9 -28.16 9.08 22.25
N THR A 10 -28.79 9.96 21.49
CA THR A 10 -29.84 9.63 20.51
C THR A 10 -29.53 8.31 19.78
N PRO A 11 -30.53 7.50 19.40
CA PRO A 11 -30.28 6.28 18.62
C PRO A 11 -29.40 6.55 17.39
N VAL A 12 -29.44 7.79 16.89
CA VAL A 12 -28.58 8.33 15.83
C VAL A 12 -27.09 8.40 16.22
N GLN A 13 -26.73 8.74 17.46
CA GLN A 13 -25.32 8.78 17.92
C GLN A 13 -24.71 7.40 18.12
N GLN A 14 -25.51 6.39 18.47
CA GLN A 14 -25.07 5.00 18.47
C GLN A 14 -24.87 4.50 17.04
N GLU A 15 -25.79 4.86 16.13
CA GLU A 15 -25.66 4.62 14.70
C GLU A 15 -24.45 5.34 14.08
N TYR A 16 -24.10 6.57 14.52
CA TYR A 16 -22.86 7.25 14.09
C TYR A 16 -21.59 6.51 14.54
N GLN A 17 -21.59 5.86 15.71
CA GLN A 17 -20.47 5.04 16.14
C GLN A 17 -20.42 3.70 15.40
N GLU A 18 -21.57 3.11 15.05
CA GLU A 18 -21.64 1.93 14.20
C GLU A 18 -21.26 2.25 12.74
N LEU A 19 -21.65 3.38 12.18
CA LEU A 19 -21.25 3.86 10.87
C LEU A 19 -19.77 4.24 10.83
N ALA A 20 -19.24 4.85 11.88
CA ALA A 20 -17.79 5.09 12.03
C ALA A 20 -17.01 3.77 12.14
N LYS A 21 -17.58 2.76 12.82
CA LYS A 21 -16.96 1.43 12.98
C LYS A 21 -17.10 0.54 11.74
N LYS A 22 -18.18 0.69 10.98
CA LYS A 22 -18.45 0.02 9.70
C LYS A 22 -17.68 0.67 8.54
N ARG A 23 -17.25 1.93 8.72
CA ARG A 23 -16.26 2.63 7.88
C ARG A 23 -14.83 2.52 8.40
N GLU A 24 -14.53 1.61 9.33
CA GLU A 24 -13.11 1.26 9.52
C GLU A 24 -12.63 0.58 8.24
N PRO A 25 -11.67 1.17 7.49
CA PRO A 25 -11.00 0.42 6.45
C PRO A 25 -10.40 -0.82 7.12
N SER A 26 -10.78 -1.99 6.61
CA SER A 26 -10.30 -3.30 7.02
C SER A 26 -8.79 -3.25 7.25
N LYS A 27 -8.41 -3.29 8.52
CA LYS A 27 -7.05 -3.01 9.04
C LYS A 27 -5.96 -3.96 8.51
N LEU A 28 -6.33 -5.02 7.79
CA LEU A 28 -5.42 -6.03 7.25
C LEU A 28 -4.73 -5.63 5.94
N GLY A 29 -5.32 -4.71 5.15
CA GLY A 29 -4.74 -4.26 3.89
C GLY A 29 -3.93 -2.96 3.99
N ALA A 30 -4.16 -2.17 5.04
CA ALA A 30 -3.53 -0.86 5.19
C ALA A 30 -2.01 -0.94 5.40
N GLY A 31 -1.52 -2.01 6.05
CA GLY A 31 -0.09 -2.14 6.40
C GLY A 31 0.85 -2.18 5.18
N THR A 32 0.46 -2.89 4.12
CA THR A 32 1.24 -2.97 2.87
C THR A 32 0.77 -1.97 1.82
N ALA A 33 -0.53 -1.62 1.81
CA ALA A 33 -1.05 -0.64 0.89
C ALA A 33 -0.50 0.77 1.15
N VAL A 34 -0.28 1.18 2.41
CA VAL A 34 0.23 2.52 2.74
C VAL A 34 1.66 2.76 2.20
N PRO A 35 2.62 1.84 2.36
CA PRO A 35 3.92 1.96 1.70
C PRO A 35 3.85 1.98 0.18
N VAL A 36 3.04 1.11 -0.44
CA VAL A 36 2.94 1.00 -1.92
C VAL A 36 2.29 2.25 -2.52
N THR A 37 1.26 2.79 -1.86
CA THR A 37 0.62 4.04 -2.28
C THR A 37 1.53 5.25 -2.04
N GLY A 38 2.28 5.30 -0.94
CA GLY A 38 3.27 6.33 -0.69
C GLY A 38 4.40 6.32 -1.73
N PHE A 39 4.86 5.12 -2.11
CA PHE A 39 5.83 4.94 -3.19
C PHE A 39 5.30 5.44 -4.54
N ALA A 40 4.05 5.11 -4.87
CA ALA A 40 3.40 5.62 -6.09
C ALA A 40 3.27 7.15 -6.09
N ASN A 41 2.92 7.76 -4.95
CA ASN A 41 2.83 9.22 -4.82
C ASN A 41 4.20 9.90 -4.99
N ALA A 42 5.26 9.30 -4.42
CA ALA A 42 6.63 9.79 -4.61
C ALA A 42 7.06 9.76 -6.09
N MET A 43 6.74 8.69 -6.82
CA MET A 43 7.01 8.60 -8.26
C MET A 43 6.21 9.64 -9.05
N ALA A 44 4.92 9.83 -8.74
CA ALA A 44 4.07 10.80 -9.43
C ALA A 44 4.53 12.24 -9.17
N SER A 45 4.95 12.56 -7.94
CA SER A 45 5.51 13.87 -7.61
C SER A 45 6.79 14.14 -8.39
N ALA A 46 7.72 13.18 -8.42
CA ALA A 46 8.91 13.27 -9.25
C ALA A 46 8.54 13.41 -10.74
N ALA A 47 7.49 12.72 -11.17
CA ALA A 47 7.04 12.77 -12.55
C ALA A 47 6.52 14.16 -12.97
N ILE A 48 5.87 14.87 -12.06
CA ILE A 48 5.33 16.22 -12.31
C ILE A 48 6.45 17.25 -12.31
N GLU A 49 7.38 17.15 -11.36
CA GLU A 49 8.54 18.05 -11.20
C GLU A 49 9.44 18.01 -12.45
N TYR A 50 9.84 16.80 -12.85
CA TYR A 50 10.82 16.56 -13.91
C TYR A 50 10.19 16.46 -15.31
N ARG A 51 8.87 16.69 -15.43
CA ARG A 51 8.14 16.65 -16.70
C ARG A 51 8.63 17.69 -17.70
N ARG A 52 9.24 18.79 -17.23
CA ARG A 52 9.80 19.85 -18.09
C ARG A 52 11.22 19.57 -18.58
N GLU A 53 11.92 18.62 -17.97
CA GLU A 53 13.30 18.24 -18.32
C GLU A 53 13.37 17.18 -19.44
N GLY A 54 12.22 16.81 -20.00
CA GLY A 54 12.11 15.84 -21.09
C GLY A 54 11.81 14.42 -20.60
N LEU A 55 11.11 13.65 -21.44
CA LEU A 55 10.50 12.37 -21.04
C LEU A 55 11.50 11.26 -20.67
N VAL A 56 12.70 11.29 -21.23
CA VAL A 56 13.69 10.21 -21.08
C VAL A 56 14.82 10.62 -20.14
N LEU A 57 15.45 11.76 -20.39
CA LEU A 57 16.63 12.21 -19.65
C LEU A 57 16.29 12.82 -18.28
N GLY A 58 15.19 13.57 -18.18
CA GLY A 58 14.74 14.16 -16.91
C GLY A 58 13.72 13.28 -16.18
N LEU A 59 12.55 13.09 -16.79
CA LEU A 59 11.43 12.35 -16.21
C LEU A 59 11.80 10.87 -15.93
N GLY A 60 12.32 10.18 -16.94
CA GLY A 60 12.69 8.76 -16.84
C GLY A 60 13.78 8.52 -15.80
N GLY A 61 14.83 9.36 -15.78
CA GLY A 61 15.92 9.27 -14.81
C GLY A 61 15.46 9.42 -13.36
N SER A 62 14.61 10.42 -13.08
CA SER A 62 14.11 10.69 -11.73
C SER A 62 13.15 9.60 -11.22
N ILE A 63 12.26 9.07 -12.07
CA ILE A 63 11.37 7.98 -11.67
C ILE A 63 12.15 6.66 -11.51
N PHE A 64 13.13 6.40 -12.37
CA PHE A 64 13.95 5.18 -12.29
C PHE A 64 14.85 5.16 -11.05
N LYS A 65 15.36 6.31 -10.57
CA LYS A 65 16.13 6.34 -9.31
C LYS A 65 15.30 5.90 -8.10
N VAL A 66 13.99 6.17 -8.13
CA VAL A 66 13.04 5.76 -7.08
C VAL A 66 12.61 4.31 -7.28
N ALA A 67 12.31 3.88 -8.52
CA ALA A 67 11.79 2.55 -8.81
C ALA A 67 12.83 1.44 -9.01
N GLY A 68 14.05 1.79 -9.42
CA GLY A 68 15.13 0.87 -9.72
C GLY A 68 15.43 -0.12 -8.59
N PRO A 69 15.61 0.33 -7.33
CA PRO A 69 15.89 -0.57 -6.21
C PRO A 69 14.80 -1.63 -6.01
N VAL A 70 13.52 -1.23 -6.05
CA VAL A 70 12.38 -2.14 -5.86
C VAL A 70 12.34 -3.23 -6.94
N ILE A 71 12.60 -2.86 -8.20
CA ILE A 71 12.56 -3.81 -9.31
C ILE A 71 13.70 -4.82 -9.18
N VAL A 72 14.91 -4.37 -8.84
CA VAL A 72 16.09 -5.25 -8.71
C VAL A 72 15.92 -6.21 -7.53
N PHE A 73 15.62 -5.71 -6.34
CA PHE A 73 15.46 -6.58 -5.16
C PHE A 73 14.21 -7.46 -5.27
N GLY A 74 13.13 -6.96 -5.85
CA GLY A 74 11.89 -7.72 -6.04
C GLY A 74 12.05 -8.88 -7.02
N SER A 75 12.68 -8.65 -8.17
CA SER A 75 12.94 -9.69 -9.17
C SER A 75 13.92 -10.75 -8.66
N LEU A 76 15.00 -10.34 -7.99
CA LEU A 76 15.94 -11.27 -7.37
C LEU A 76 15.28 -12.13 -6.27
N ALA A 77 14.47 -11.51 -5.41
CA ALA A 77 13.73 -12.24 -4.38
C ALA A 77 12.73 -13.23 -4.99
N ALA A 78 11.97 -12.82 -6.01
CA ALA A 78 11.02 -13.68 -6.71
C ALA A 78 11.72 -14.86 -7.41
N PHE A 79 12.89 -14.64 -8.01
CA PHE A 79 13.68 -15.69 -8.64
C PHE A 79 14.18 -16.74 -7.62
N CYS A 80 14.77 -16.28 -6.51
CA CYS A 80 15.24 -17.19 -5.46
C CYS A 80 14.09 -17.97 -4.80
N VAL A 81 12.97 -17.30 -4.49
CA VAL A 81 11.77 -17.95 -3.94
C VAL A 81 11.18 -18.93 -4.94
N GLY A 82 11.12 -18.59 -6.23
CA GLY A 82 10.63 -19.48 -7.29
C GLY A 82 11.45 -20.77 -7.39
N ILE A 83 12.78 -20.68 -7.33
CA ILE A 83 13.66 -21.87 -7.32
C ILE A 83 13.44 -22.70 -6.06
N ALA A 84 13.40 -22.06 -4.89
CA ALA A 84 13.17 -22.75 -3.63
C ALA A 84 11.82 -23.48 -3.63
N TYR A 85 10.78 -22.85 -4.19
CA TYR A 85 9.44 -23.42 -4.28
C TYR A 85 9.38 -24.66 -5.19
N ILE A 86 10.07 -24.63 -6.33
CA ILE A 86 10.18 -25.79 -7.24
C ILE A 86 10.87 -26.98 -6.55
N ILE A 87 11.86 -26.74 -5.69
CA ILE A 87 12.62 -27.80 -5.01
C ILE A 87 11.83 -28.39 -3.82
N PHE A 88 11.13 -27.55 -3.05
CA PHE A 88 10.39 -27.99 -1.86
C PHE A 88 9.03 -28.60 -2.19
N ASP A 89 8.36 -28.12 -3.25
CA ASP A 89 7.12 -28.69 -3.75
C ASP A 89 7.22 -28.98 -5.25
N PRO A 90 7.81 -30.12 -5.64
CA PRO A 90 7.90 -30.53 -7.05
C PRO A 90 6.53 -30.83 -7.70
N ASN A 91 5.44 -30.86 -6.94
CA ASN A 91 4.09 -31.22 -7.41
C ASN A 91 3.24 -30.04 -7.89
N ILE A 92 3.79 -28.82 -7.99
CA ILE A 92 3.00 -27.61 -8.34
C ILE A 92 3.21 -27.21 -9.81
N VAL A 93 4.21 -27.81 -10.46
CA VAL A 93 4.48 -27.65 -11.89
C VAL A 93 3.67 -28.65 -12.74
N GLY A 94 3.10 -29.69 -12.12
CA GLY A 94 2.08 -30.55 -12.72
C GLY A 94 0.71 -30.14 -12.22
N GLY A 95 -0.09 -29.51 -13.08
CA GLY A 95 -1.52 -29.25 -12.80
C GLY A 95 -2.34 -30.53 -12.68
#